data_AF-A0A9E5TJG9-F1
#
_entry.id   AF-A0A9E5TJG9-F1
#
_cell.length_a   1.000
_cell.length_b   1.000
_cell.length_c   1.000
_cell.angle_alpha   90.00
_cell.angle_beta   90.00
_cell.angle_gamma   90.00
#
_symmetry.space_group_name_H-M   'P 1'
#
loop_
_entity.id
_entity.type
_entity.pdbx_description
1 polymer ?
#
loop_
_entity_poly.entity_id
_entity_poly.type
_entity_poly.pdbx_seq_one_letter_code
_entity_poly.pdbx_strand_id
1 'polypeptide(L)'
;MIKIVTDTTCDLLPEMVEEHDITIVPINIHFGTEMYKEGVDMDWDLFYRKIDEMRIIPTTSQPSVGEFAEVYRRLASEGADAIVSTHVTGKLSGTYQSATMASQEVADEVKVYPHDSLAGSAALGLACVEASRMARAGSSPEEIVARLDEIRSRVNVVLVMENLEYPRMSGRVGGLKAALGSVINLKPVVSLEDGLLEIAENVRTRKKSLERLLDIAEERVGTTTPINVGVIHARAPEVGAEMLAGARERFNCQESYLTELCASLTVHFGPGTIGLCFYEV
;
A
#
# COMPACT_ATOMS: atom_id res chain seq x y z
N MET A 1 -16.83 5.60 19.89
CA MET A 1 -16.25 6.04 18.60
C MET A 1 -15.57 4.86 17.92
N ILE A 2 -15.69 4.70 16.60
CA ILE A 2 -14.94 3.70 15.83
C ILE A 2 -13.63 4.33 15.36
N LYS A 3 -12.50 3.65 15.59
CA LYS A 3 -11.18 4.08 15.12
C LYS A 3 -10.71 3.22 13.95
N ILE A 4 -9.99 3.84 13.00
CA ILE A 4 -9.39 3.16 11.86
C ILE A 4 -7.90 2.99 12.11
N VAL A 5 -7.43 1.75 12.01
CA VAL A 5 -6.01 1.41 12.12
C VAL A 5 -5.55 0.79 10.80
N THR A 6 -4.36 1.16 10.37
CA THR A 6 -3.66 0.55 9.24
C THR A 6 -2.16 0.50 9.52
N ASP A 7 -1.36 0.15 8.52
CA ASP A 7 0.10 0.15 8.59
C ASP A 7 0.72 1.12 7.57
N THR A 8 2.02 1.35 7.66
CA THR A 8 2.70 2.36 6.82
C THR A 8 2.66 2.07 5.33
N THR A 9 2.25 0.87 4.91
CA THR A 9 2.09 0.54 3.48
C THR A 9 0.84 1.14 2.84
N CYS A 10 0.04 1.94 3.55
CA CYS A 10 -1.17 2.56 3.00
C CYS A 10 -0.91 3.74 2.06
N ASP A 11 0.33 4.27 2.02
CA ASP A 11 0.78 5.40 1.19
C ASP A 11 -0.12 6.66 1.27
N LEU A 12 -0.87 6.84 2.36
CA LEU A 12 -1.65 8.06 2.57
C LEU A 12 -0.74 9.29 2.75
N LEU A 13 -1.20 10.43 2.23
CA LEU A 13 -0.57 11.71 2.52
C LEU A 13 -0.73 12.06 4.02
N PRO A 14 0.26 12.71 4.66
CA PRO A 14 0.17 13.10 6.07
C PRO A 14 -1.09 13.88 6.41
N GLU A 15 -1.50 14.80 5.55
CA GLU A 15 -2.74 15.58 5.71
C GLU A 15 -4.00 14.71 5.67
N MET A 16 -4.01 13.63 4.88
CA MET A 16 -5.15 12.71 4.83
C MET A 16 -5.21 11.85 6.10
N VAL A 17 -4.05 11.46 6.63
CA VAL A 17 -3.96 10.72 7.90
C VAL A 17 -4.53 11.56 9.04
N GLU A 18 -4.13 12.83 9.13
CA GLU A 18 -4.63 13.78 10.12
C GLU A 18 -6.11 14.09 9.92
N GLU A 19 -6.53 14.44 8.70
CA GLU A 19 -7.91 14.77 8.37
C GLU A 19 -8.86 13.63 8.73
N HIS A 20 -8.45 12.38 8.49
CA HIS A 20 -9.26 11.20 8.71
C HIS A 20 -9.06 10.52 10.07
N ASP A 21 -8.17 11.03 10.93
CA ASP A 21 -7.85 10.44 12.24
C ASP A 21 -7.51 8.95 12.13
N ILE A 22 -6.66 8.63 11.15
CA ILE A 22 -6.22 7.25 10.86
C ILE A 22 -4.97 6.96 11.68
N THR A 23 -4.99 5.86 12.43
CA THR A 23 -3.82 5.40 13.20
C THR A 23 -2.96 4.48 12.34
N ILE A 24 -1.68 4.80 12.20
CA ILE A 24 -0.71 4.02 11.41
C ILE A 24 0.22 3.24 12.35
N VAL A 25 0.38 1.93 12.10
CA VAL A 25 1.36 1.07 12.76
C VAL A 25 2.61 0.92 11.87
N PRO A 26 3.80 1.34 12.35
CA PRO A 26 5.03 1.32 11.54
C PRO A 26 5.49 -0.06 11.11
N ILE A 27 5.77 -0.24 9.82
CA ILE A 27 6.55 -1.37 9.32
C ILE A 27 8.03 -1.19 9.69
N ASN A 28 8.72 -2.29 9.98
CA ASN A 28 10.12 -2.28 10.35
C ASN A 28 11.01 -2.42 9.10
N ILE A 29 12.01 -1.55 8.97
CA ILE A 29 13.02 -1.54 7.91
C ILE A 29 14.36 -1.95 8.50
N HIS A 30 15.01 -2.92 7.86
CA HIS A 30 16.26 -3.51 8.32
C HIS A 30 17.41 -3.16 7.38
N PHE A 31 18.47 -2.61 7.96
CA PHE A 31 19.76 -2.41 7.32
C PHE A 31 20.80 -3.29 8.05
N GLY A 32 20.95 -4.53 7.57
CA GLY A 32 21.80 -5.52 8.22
C GLY A 32 21.28 -5.92 9.60
N THR A 33 21.91 -5.40 10.66
CA THR A 33 21.50 -5.65 12.06
C THR A 33 20.76 -4.47 12.70
N GLU A 34 20.72 -3.33 12.01
CA GLU A 34 19.97 -2.16 12.46
C GLU A 34 18.52 -2.26 12.00
N MET A 35 17.58 -1.89 12.87
CA MET A 35 16.15 -1.87 12.62
C MET A 35 15.60 -0.47 12.89
N TYR A 36 14.72 -0.02 12.02
CA TYR A 36 14.07 1.29 12.10
C TYR A 36 12.57 1.16 11.88
N LYS A 37 11.77 1.89 12.66
CA LYS A 37 10.33 2.02 12.41
C LYS A 37 10.09 3.09 11.35
N GLU A 38 9.44 2.70 10.26
CA GLU A 38 9.11 3.59 9.16
C GLU A 38 8.26 4.78 9.61
N GLY A 39 8.64 6.01 9.21
CA GLY A 39 7.92 7.22 9.59
C GLY A 39 8.11 7.66 11.05
N VAL A 40 8.88 6.91 11.84
CA VAL A 40 9.20 7.22 13.24
C VAL A 40 10.70 7.44 13.41
N ASP A 41 11.49 6.41 13.11
CA ASP A 41 12.96 6.44 13.22
C ASP A 41 13.64 6.66 11.86
N MET A 42 12.85 6.59 10.78
CA MET A 42 13.32 6.61 9.39
C MET A 42 12.47 7.53 8.53
N ASP A 43 13.08 8.60 8.03
CA ASP A 43 12.57 9.41 6.93
C ASP A 43 13.21 8.99 5.59
N TRP A 44 12.77 9.62 4.51
CA TRP A 44 13.25 9.34 3.16
C TRP A 44 14.72 9.67 2.95
N ASP A 45 15.19 10.76 3.55
CA ASP A 45 16.59 11.21 3.43
C ASP A 45 17.53 10.19 4.07
N LEU A 46 17.20 9.70 5.27
CA LEU A 46 17.96 8.65 5.94
C LEU A 46 17.89 7.32 5.18
N PHE A 47 16.71 6.95 4.65
CA PHE A 47 16.51 5.70 3.92
C PHE A 47 17.43 5.61 2.70
N TYR A 48 17.40 6.61 1.82
CA TYR A 48 18.22 6.61 0.61
C TYR A 48 19.71 6.81 0.91
N ARG A 49 20.06 7.65 1.89
CA ARG A 49 21.46 7.79 2.33
C ARG A 49 22.05 6.46 2.78
N LYS A 50 21.31 5.67 3.57
CA LYS A 50 21.78 4.34 4.01
C LYS A 50 21.94 3.35 2.86
N ILE A 51 21.04 3.36 1.88
CA ILE A 51 21.17 2.53 0.67
C ILE A 51 22.48 2.89 -0.06
N ASP A 52 22.75 4.18 -0.26
CA ASP A 52 23.93 4.66 -0.97
C ASP A 52 25.24 4.37 -0.21
N GLU A 53 25.25 4.55 1.12
CA GLU A 53 26.41 4.33 1.99
C GLU A 53 26.74 2.83 2.17
N MET A 54 25.72 2.03 2.50
CA MET A 54 25.90 0.61 2.82
C MET A 54 25.95 -0.29 1.59
N ARG A 55 25.41 0.18 0.45
CA ARG A 55 25.29 -0.59 -0.79
C ARG A 55 24.58 -1.93 -0.59
N ILE A 56 23.61 -1.96 0.32
CA ILE A 56 22.73 -3.10 0.56
C ILE A 56 21.30 -2.72 0.18
N ILE A 57 20.56 -3.66 -0.39
CA ILE A 57 19.11 -3.56 -0.46
C ILE A 57 18.58 -3.94 0.93
N PRO A 58 17.86 -3.04 1.62
CA PRO A 58 17.30 -3.32 2.94
C PRO A 58 16.30 -4.49 2.87
N THR A 59 15.87 -4.96 4.04
CA THR A 59 14.74 -5.88 4.14
C THR A 59 13.68 -5.29 5.06
N THR A 60 12.50 -5.92 5.11
CA THR A 60 11.41 -5.47 5.98
C THR A 60 10.91 -6.62 6.83
N SER A 61 10.40 -6.31 8.02
CA SER A 61 9.55 -7.22 8.79
C SER A 61 8.25 -6.52 9.17
N GLN A 62 7.20 -7.31 9.37
CA GLN A 62 5.95 -6.81 9.90
C GLN A 62 6.13 -6.21 11.31
N PRO A 63 5.17 -5.39 11.78
CA PRO A 63 5.10 -4.99 13.18
C PRO A 63 4.75 -6.23 14.02
N SER A 64 5.25 -6.26 15.25
CA SER A 64 4.99 -7.36 16.16
C SER A 64 3.54 -7.36 16.68
N VAL A 65 3.09 -8.51 17.18
CA VAL A 65 1.78 -8.64 17.87
C VAL A 65 1.69 -7.66 19.03
N GLY A 66 2.76 -7.51 19.81
CA GLY A 66 2.81 -6.59 20.96
C GLY A 66 2.64 -5.12 20.55
N GLU A 67 3.26 -4.69 19.45
CA GLU A 67 3.10 -3.32 18.94
C GLU A 67 1.66 -3.01 18.52
N PHE A 68 1.00 -3.96 17.84
CA PHE A 68 -0.42 -3.81 17.54
C PHE A 68 -1.28 -3.78 18.80
N ALA A 69 -1.02 -4.66 19.77
CA ALA A 69 -1.76 -4.71 21.02
C ALA A 69 -1.61 -3.39 21.80
N GLU A 70 -0.41 -2.82 21.89
CA GLU A 70 -0.17 -1.51 22.50
C GLU A 70 -0.98 -0.40 21.83
N VAL A 71 -1.03 -0.38 20.50
CA VAL A 71 -1.84 0.59 19.75
C VAL A 71 -3.33 0.43 20.06
N TYR A 72 -3.85 -0.80 20.06
CA TYR A 72 -5.26 -1.06 20.35
C TYR A 72 -5.64 -0.68 21.78
N ARG A 73 -4.82 -1.02 22.78
CA ARG A 73 -5.03 -0.64 24.18
C ARG A 73 -5.03 0.87 24.37
N ARG A 74 -4.09 1.56 23.71
CA ARG A 74 -4.03 3.02 23.72
C ARG A 74 -5.35 3.62 23.19
N LEU A 75 -5.80 3.20 22.01
CA LEU A 75 -7.05 3.68 21.42
C LEU A 75 -8.28 3.36 22.30
N ALA A 76 -8.31 2.19 22.94
CA ALA A 76 -9.34 1.84 23.92
C ALA A 76 -9.35 2.81 25.11
N SER A 77 -8.17 3.12 25.66
CA SER A 77 -8.02 4.08 26.77
C SER A 77 -8.40 5.52 26.39
N GLU A 78 -8.31 5.85 25.10
CA GLU A 78 -8.76 7.13 24.52
C GLU A 78 -10.27 7.15 24.21
N GLY A 79 -11.00 6.06 24.49
CA GLY A 79 -12.46 5.97 24.35
C GLY A 79 -12.96 5.37 23.03
N ALA A 80 -12.14 4.56 22.34
CA ALA A 80 -12.61 3.78 21.20
C ALA A 80 -13.57 2.66 21.66
N ASP A 81 -14.77 2.60 21.06
CA ASP A 81 -15.73 1.50 21.32
C ASP A 81 -15.39 0.27 20.47
N ALA A 82 -14.82 0.51 19.28
CA ALA A 82 -14.40 -0.51 18.35
C ALA A 82 -13.28 0.01 17.45
N ILE A 83 -12.48 -0.91 16.92
CA ILE A 83 -11.40 -0.61 15.97
C ILE A 83 -11.60 -1.43 14.70
N VAL A 84 -11.58 -0.78 13.54
CA VAL A 84 -11.45 -1.47 12.25
C VAL A 84 -9.98 -1.38 11.83
N SER A 85 -9.32 -2.53 11.69
CA SER A 85 -7.87 -2.61 11.45
C SER A 85 -7.59 -3.26 10.11
N THR A 86 -7.38 -2.46 9.06
CA THR A 86 -7.19 -2.92 7.68
C THR A 86 -5.74 -2.81 7.25
N HIS A 87 -5.19 -3.89 6.70
CA HIS A 87 -3.75 -4.03 6.48
C HIS A 87 -3.39 -4.52 5.09
N VAL A 88 -2.12 -4.35 4.75
CA VAL A 88 -1.52 -4.94 3.55
C VAL A 88 -1.81 -6.43 3.43
N THR A 89 -1.95 -6.89 2.19
CA THR A 89 -2.25 -8.28 1.81
C THR A 89 -1.51 -9.29 2.67
N GLY A 90 -2.29 -10.17 3.31
CA GLY A 90 -1.77 -11.28 4.11
C GLY A 90 -0.94 -12.27 3.29
N LYS A 91 -1.03 -12.21 1.95
CA LYS A 91 -0.27 -13.11 1.06
C LYS A 91 1.18 -12.68 0.83
N LEU A 92 1.51 -11.40 1.02
CA LEU A 92 2.88 -10.87 0.86
C LEU A 92 3.52 -10.40 2.17
N SER A 93 2.72 -10.27 3.24
CA SER A 93 3.19 -9.83 4.55
C SER A 93 2.46 -10.53 5.70
N GLY A 94 3.17 -10.73 6.82
CA GLY A 94 2.60 -11.19 8.08
C GLY A 94 1.89 -10.11 8.90
N THR A 95 1.76 -8.88 8.37
CA THR A 95 1.15 -7.74 9.08
C THR A 95 -0.29 -8.02 9.50
N TYR A 96 -1.15 -8.44 8.56
CA TYR A 96 -2.54 -8.80 8.85
C TYR A 96 -2.64 -9.91 9.92
N GLN A 97 -1.77 -10.92 9.85
CA GLN A 97 -1.74 -11.99 10.85
C GLN A 97 -1.36 -11.47 12.25
N SER A 98 -0.40 -10.54 12.31
CA SER A 98 0.05 -9.95 13.58
C SER A 98 -1.05 -9.08 14.21
N ALA A 99 -1.72 -8.26 13.39
CA ALA A 99 -2.88 -7.48 13.78
C ALA A 99 -4.04 -8.38 14.27
N THR A 100 -4.27 -9.52 13.60
CA THR A 100 -5.29 -10.50 13.99
C THR A 100 -4.95 -11.14 15.34
N MET A 101 -3.72 -11.58 15.55
CA MET A 101 -3.32 -12.14 16.85
C MET A 101 -3.43 -11.10 17.98
N ALA A 102 -3.05 -9.85 17.70
CA ALA A 102 -3.18 -8.76 18.67
C ALA A 102 -4.65 -8.47 19.02
N SER A 103 -5.56 -8.57 18.04
CA SER A 103 -7.00 -8.41 18.30
C SER A 103 -7.55 -9.43 19.30
N GLN A 104 -7.04 -10.66 19.25
CA GLN A 104 -7.41 -11.72 20.19
C GLN A 104 -6.83 -11.48 21.59
N GLU A 105 -5.61 -10.92 21.67
CA GLU A 105 -4.95 -10.60 22.93
C GLU A 105 -5.69 -9.50 23.71
N VAL A 106 -6.26 -8.51 23.02
CA VAL A 106 -6.95 -7.36 23.63
C VAL A 106 -8.47 -7.50 23.66
N ALA A 107 -9.01 -8.69 23.41
CA ALA A 107 -10.45 -8.90 23.20
C ALA A 107 -11.33 -8.52 24.41
N ASP A 108 -10.78 -8.59 25.63
CA ASP A 108 -11.46 -8.16 26.87
C ASP A 108 -11.41 -6.64 27.10
N GLU A 109 -10.60 -5.91 26.31
CA GLU A 109 -10.35 -4.48 26.43
C GLU A 109 -11.08 -3.66 25.36
N VAL A 110 -11.05 -4.13 24.09
CA VAL A 110 -11.70 -3.47 22.96
C VAL A 110 -12.00 -4.46 21.84
N LYS A 111 -13.14 -4.28 21.16
CA LYS A 111 -13.47 -5.09 19.99
C LYS A 111 -12.72 -4.58 18.77
N VAL A 112 -11.84 -5.41 18.23
CA VAL A 112 -11.08 -5.11 17.00
C VAL A 112 -11.60 -5.99 15.86
N TYR A 113 -11.69 -5.40 14.68
CA TYR A 113 -12.12 -6.04 13.43
C TYR A 113 -10.94 -6.01 12.45
N PRO A 114 -10.06 -7.02 12.49
CA PRO A 114 -8.99 -7.16 11.50
C PRO A 114 -9.57 -7.40 10.11
N HIS A 115 -9.01 -6.74 9.11
CA HIS A 115 -9.39 -6.88 7.71
C HIS A 115 -8.14 -7.05 6.84
N ASP A 116 -8.12 -8.11 6.03
CA ASP A 116 -7.11 -8.30 4.99
C ASP A 116 -7.57 -7.59 3.72
N SER A 117 -6.86 -6.51 3.35
CA SER A 117 -7.20 -5.75 2.15
C SER A 117 -6.96 -6.52 0.86
N LEU A 118 -6.16 -7.60 0.89
CA LEU A 118 -5.57 -8.22 -0.29
C LEU A 118 -4.96 -7.21 -1.27
N ALA A 119 -4.52 -6.05 -0.75
CA ALA A 119 -3.91 -4.98 -1.50
C ALA A 119 -2.81 -4.31 -0.66
N GLY A 120 -2.38 -3.14 -1.07
CA GLY A 120 -1.41 -2.31 -0.36
C GLY A 120 -1.30 -0.98 -1.08
N SER A 121 -0.31 -0.17 -0.70
CA SER A 121 -0.07 1.14 -1.29
C SER A 121 -1.33 2.02 -1.24
N ALA A 122 -1.46 2.97 -2.16
CA ALA A 122 -2.54 3.95 -2.17
C ALA A 122 -3.94 3.33 -2.26
N ALA A 123 -4.06 2.10 -2.77
CA ALA A 123 -5.29 1.31 -2.75
C ALA A 123 -5.77 1.00 -1.32
N LEU A 124 -4.85 0.60 -0.43
CA LEU A 124 -5.14 0.41 1.00
C LEU A 124 -5.49 1.75 1.65
N GLY A 125 -4.74 2.82 1.33
CA GLY A 125 -5.01 4.17 1.85
C GLY A 125 -6.43 4.66 1.55
N LEU A 126 -6.87 4.58 0.29
CA LEU A 126 -8.23 4.99 -0.11
C LEU A 126 -9.32 4.17 0.60
N ALA A 127 -9.09 2.87 0.82
CA ALA A 127 -10.00 2.03 1.59
C ALA A 127 -10.09 2.48 3.07
N CYS A 128 -8.97 2.91 3.67
CA CYS A 128 -8.96 3.47 5.03
C CYS A 128 -9.73 4.79 5.12
N VAL A 129 -9.62 5.63 4.09
CA VAL A 129 -10.35 6.90 3.98
C VAL A 129 -11.86 6.66 3.93
N GLU A 130 -12.32 5.72 3.10
CA GLU A 130 -13.73 5.31 3.06
C GLU A 130 -14.20 4.81 4.43
N ALA A 131 -13.43 3.92 5.06
CA ALA A 131 -13.77 3.39 6.37
C ALA A 131 -13.89 4.49 7.43
N SER A 132 -12.99 5.49 7.41
CA SER A 132 -13.05 6.65 8.30
C SER A 132 -14.31 7.50 8.05
N ARG A 133 -14.68 7.73 6.78
CA ARG A 133 -15.91 8.46 6.43
C ARG A 133 -17.16 7.73 6.93
N MET A 134 -17.23 6.41 6.75
CA MET A 134 -18.35 5.60 7.26
C MET A 134 -18.42 5.59 8.80
N ALA A 135 -17.28 5.46 9.47
CA ALA A 135 -17.20 5.55 10.93
C ALA A 135 -17.74 6.90 11.44
N ARG A 136 -17.38 8.02 10.78
CA ARG A 136 -17.88 9.37 11.09
C ARG A 136 -19.37 9.55 10.79
N ALA A 137 -19.88 8.85 9.77
CA ALA A 137 -21.30 8.82 9.42
C ALA A 137 -22.15 7.95 10.36
N GLY A 138 -21.52 7.23 11.30
CA GLY A 138 -22.22 6.40 12.28
C GLY A 138 -22.51 4.97 11.83
N SER A 139 -21.89 4.49 10.76
CA SER A 139 -21.95 3.07 10.36
C SER A 139 -21.36 2.18 11.45
N SER A 140 -21.89 0.97 11.58
CA SER A 140 -21.33 -0.07 12.45
C SER A 140 -20.01 -0.63 11.90
N PRO A 141 -19.14 -1.21 12.75
CA PRO A 141 -17.91 -1.86 12.27
C PRO A 141 -18.18 -2.96 11.24
N GLU A 142 -19.27 -3.71 11.39
CA GLU A 142 -19.68 -4.76 10.46
C GLU A 142 -20.02 -4.20 9.07
N GLU A 143 -20.73 -3.06 9.00
CA GLU A 143 -21.01 -2.38 7.72
C GLU A 143 -19.74 -1.84 7.07
N ILE A 144 -18.80 -1.32 7.89
CA ILE A 144 -17.50 -0.84 7.39
C ILE A 144 -16.69 -2.00 6.81
N VAL A 145 -16.60 -3.14 7.51
CA VAL A 145 -15.89 -4.32 7.01
C VAL A 145 -16.54 -4.84 5.73
N ALA A 146 -17.87 -4.88 5.65
CA ALA A 146 -18.56 -5.27 4.42
C ALA A 146 -18.22 -4.35 3.24
N ARG A 147 -18.14 -3.04 3.46
CA ARG A 147 -17.69 -2.09 2.42
C ARG A 147 -16.23 -2.30 2.03
N LEU A 148 -15.35 -2.59 2.99
CA LEU A 148 -13.95 -2.90 2.71
C LEU A 148 -13.81 -4.18 1.89
N ASP A 149 -14.64 -5.20 2.13
CA ASP A 149 -14.71 -6.42 1.30
C ASP A 149 -15.16 -6.12 -0.13
N GLU A 150 -16.13 -5.20 -0.33
CA GLU A 150 -16.54 -4.74 -1.65
C GLU A 150 -15.39 -4.03 -2.39
N ILE A 151 -14.72 -3.09 -1.71
CA ILE A 151 -13.56 -2.37 -2.27
C ILE A 151 -12.47 -3.36 -2.65
N ARG A 152 -12.15 -4.33 -1.77
CA ARG A 152 -11.19 -5.40 -2.05
C ARG A 152 -11.51 -6.16 -3.33
N SER A 153 -12.78 -6.38 -3.66
CA SER A 153 -13.18 -7.09 -4.88
C SER A 153 -13.00 -6.28 -6.17
N ARG A 154 -12.81 -4.96 -6.07
CA ARG A 154 -12.70 -4.02 -7.21
C ARG A 154 -11.35 -3.33 -7.28
N VAL A 155 -10.48 -3.57 -6.30
CA VAL A 155 -9.21 -2.89 -6.19
C VAL A 155 -8.23 -3.38 -7.23
N ASN A 156 -7.55 -2.43 -7.85
CA ASN A 156 -6.53 -2.66 -8.84
C ASN A 156 -5.26 -1.95 -8.42
N VAL A 157 -4.13 -2.62 -8.57
CA VAL A 157 -2.80 -2.03 -8.42
C VAL A 157 -1.96 -2.50 -9.60
N VAL A 158 -1.49 -1.56 -10.40
CA VAL A 158 -0.57 -1.82 -11.51
C VAL A 158 0.66 -0.95 -11.37
N LEU A 159 1.84 -1.49 -11.63
CA LEU A 159 3.09 -0.77 -11.45
C LEU A 159 4.17 -1.18 -12.44
N VAL A 160 5.11 -0.26 -12.66
CA VAL A 160 6.32 -0.47 -13.45
C VAL A 160 7.54 -0.02 -12.66
N MET A 161 8.56 -0.88 -12.63
CA MET A 161 9.81 -0.63 -11.91
C MET A 161 10.92 -0.22 -12.87
N GLU A 162 11.88 0.55 -12.38
CA GLU A 162 13.05 0.92 -13.19
C GLU A 162 14.14 -0.16 -13.11
N ASN A 163 14.42 -0.65 -11.89
CA ASN A 163 15.39 -1.69 -11.60
C ASN A 163 14.70 -2.97 -11.07
N LEU A 164 14.87 -4.08 -11.79
CA LEU A 164 14.30 -5.38 -11.42
C LEU A 164 15.11 -6.14 -10.35
N GLU A 165 16.23 -5.61 -9.88
CA GLU A 165 17.02 -6.21 -8.80
C GLU A 165 16.24 -6.25 -7.47
N TYR A 166 15.56 -5.16 -7.10
CA TYR A 166 14.72 -5.06 -5.91
C TYR A 166 13.61 -6.13 -5.88
N PRO A 167 12.72 -6.23 -6.88
CA PRO A 167 11.65 -7.23 -6.88
C PRO A 167 12.16 -8.67 -7.01
N ARG A 168 13.32 -8.89 -7.65
CA ARG A 168 13.96 -10.21 -7.70
C ARG A 168 14.47 -10.64 -6.34
N MET A 169 15.12 -9.74 -5.60
CA MET A 169 15.66 -10.03 -4.28
C MET A 169 14.56 -10.21 -3.24
N SER A 170 13.51 -9.38 -3.28
CA SER A 170 12.40 -9.49 -2.34
C SER A 170 11.62 -10.80 -2.49
N GLY A 171 11.47 -11.28 -3.74
CA GLY A 171 10.65 -12.45 -4.04
C GLY A 171 9.14 -12.22 -3.89
N ARG A 172 8.70 -10.97 -3.72
CA ARG A 172 7.28 -10.59 -3.58
C ARG A 172 6.56 -10.37 -4.91
N VAL A 173 7.29 -10.43 -6.03
CA VAL A 173 6.72 -10.41 -7.37
C VAL A 173 6.89 -11.80 -8.00
N GLY A 174 5.78 -12.48 -8.24
CA GLY A 174 5.70 -13.75 -8.93
C GLY A 174 6.31 -13.68 -10.33
N GLY A 175 6.89 -14.81 -10.77
CA GLY A 175 7.61 -14.91 -12.05
C GLY A 175 8.99 -14.22 -12.10
N LEU A 176 9.24 -13.15 -11.33
CA LEU A 176 10.52 -12.43 -11.39
C LEU A 176 11.68 -13.17 -10.72
N LYS A 177 11.43 -13.88 -9.61
CA LYS A 177 12.46 -14.66 -8.90
C LYS A 177 13.04 -15.80 -9.76
N ALA A 178 12.25 -16.35 -10.68
CA ALA A 178 12.65 -17.43 -11.58
C ALA A 178 13.23 -16.94 -12.92
N ALA A 179 13.13 -15.63 -13.23
CA ALA A 179 13.52 -15.07 -14.51
C ALA A 179 15.05 -14.88 -14.63
N LEU A 180 15.75 -15.91 -15.10
CA LEU A 180 17.18 -15.85 -15.44
C LEU A 180 17.39 -15.17 -16.80
N GLY A 181 17.98 -13.97 -16.82
CA GLY A 181 18.57 -13.33 -18.01
C GLY A 181 17.61 -12.69 -19.03
N SER A 182 16.43 -13.28 -19.31
CA SER A 182 15.54 -12.86 -20.41
C SER A 182 14.76 -11.56 -20.16
N VAL A 183 14.54 -11.19 -18.90
CA VAL A 183 13.74 -10.00 -18.50
C VAL A 183 14.63 -8.77 -18.28
N ILE A 184 15.97 -8.88 -18.40
CA ILE A 184 16.90 -7.77 -18.11
C ILE A 184 16.67 -6.54 -19.01
N ASN A 185 16.23 -6.75 -20.25
CA ASN A 185 15.95 -5.65 -21.19
C ASN A 185 14.45 -5.32 -21.30
N LEU A 186 13.63 -5.86 -20.41
CA LEU A 186 12.19 -5.62 -20.39
C LEU A 186 11.85 -4.66 -19.25
N LYS A 187 10.76 -3.93 -19.44
CA LYS A 187 10.10 -3.08 -18.46
C LYS A 187 8.75 -3.73 -18.15
N PRO A 188 8.75 -4.80 -17.33
CA PRO A 188 7.53 -5.54 -17.04
C PRO A 188 6.51 -4.63 -16.34
N VAL A 189 5.27 -4.77 -16.77
CA VAL A 189 4.11 -4.25 -16.05
C VAL A 189 3.68 -5.33 -15.08
N VAL A 190 3.59 -4.97 -13.81
CA VAL A 190 3.15 -5.85 -12.73
C VAL A 190 1.74 -5.46 -12.34
N SER A 191 0.91 -6.46 -12.07
CA SER A 191 -0.46 -6.29 -11.57
C SER A 191 -0.65 -7.06 -10.28
N LEU A 192 -1.48 -6.53 -9.40
CA LEU A 192 -2.03 -7.24 -8.26
C LEU A 192 -3.17 -8.16 -8.73
N GLU A 193 -3.01 -9.46 -8.50
CA GLU A 193 -3.95 -10.51 -8.84
C GLU A 193 -4.21 -11.35 -7.59
N ASP A 194 -5.44 -11.32 -7.07
CA ASP A 194 -5.83 -12.04 -5.84
C ASP A 194 -4.81 -11.85 -4.70
N GLY A 195 -4.44 -10.59 -4.41
CA GLY A 195 -3.51 -10.26 -3.32
C GLY A 195 -2.03 -10.60 -3.55
N LEU A 196 -1.66 -11.08 -4.74
CA LEU A 196 -0.27 -11.35 -5.14
C LEU A 196 0.15 -10.44 -6.29
N LEU A 197 1.42 -10.07 -6.36
CA LEU A 197 1.94 -9.27 -7.47
C LEU A 197 2.53 -10.19 -8.55
N GLU A 198 2.02 -10.10 -9.76
CA GLU A 198 2.40 -10.95 -10.89
C GLU A 198 2.79 -10.11 -12.11
N ILE A 199 3.67 -10.64 -12.96
CA ILE A 199 3.98 -10.01 -14.25
C ILE A 199 2.76 -10.13 -15.16
N ALA A 200 2.08 -9.01 -15.42
CA ALA A 200 0.94 -8.96 -16.32
C ALA A 200 1.38 -8.92 -17.79
N GLU A 201 2.39 -8.08 -18.09
CA GLU A 201 2.87 -7.90 -19.46
C GLU A 201 4.36 -7.56 -19.50
N ASN A 202 5.06 -8.00 -20.53
CA ASN A 202 6.44 -7.61 -20.80
C ASN A 202 6.51 -6.53 -21.89
N VAL A 203 6.86 -5.31 -21.49
CA VAL A 203 7.02 -4.17 -22.41
C VAL A 203 8.50 -3.87 -22.62
N ARG A 204 8.87 -3.29 -23.77
CA ARG A 204 10.30 -3.03 -24.12
C ARG A 204 10.84 -1.69 -23.66
N THR A 205 10.01 -0.67 -23.57
CA THR A 205 10.47 0.70 -23.28
C THR A 205 9.70 1.29 -22.12
N ARG A 206 10.37 2.15 -21.35
CA ARG A 206 9.79 2.81 -20.17
C ARG A 206 8.56 3.64 -20.51
N LYS A 207 8.62 4.41 -21.61
CA LYS A 207 7.48 5.20 -22.09
C LYS A 207 6.25 4.32 -22.35
N LYS A 208 6.43 3.19 -23.04
CA LYS A 208 5.32 2.27 -23.34
C LYS A 208 4.79 1.57 -22.09
N SER A 209 5.67 1.23 -21.14
CA SER A 209 5.24 0.58 -19.91
C SER A 209 4.43 1.52 -19.01
N LEU A 210 4.78 2.83 -19.00
CA LEU A 210 4.00 3.85 -18.30
C LEU A 210 2.62 4.03 -18.92
N GLU A 211 2.54 4.24 -20.25
CA GLU A 211 1.25 4.35 -20.95
C GLU A 211 0.35 3.14 -20.68
N ARG A 212 0.96 1.94 -20.63
CA ARG A 212 0.24 0.70 -20.40
C ARG A 212 -0.46 0.65 -19.04
N LEU A 213 0.01 1.38 -18.02
CA LEU A 213 -0.72 1.48 -16.74
C LEU A 213 -2.10 2.12 -16.94
N LEU A 214 -2.18 3.20 -17.73
CA LEU A 214 -3.44 3.86 -18.07
C LEU A 214 -4.30 2.98 -18.97
N ASP A 215 -3.71 2.30 -19.96
CA ASP A 215 -4.48 1.40 -20.82
C ASP A 215 -5.10 0.24 -20.04
N ILE A 216 -4.38 -0.37 -19.09
CA ILE A 216 -4.92 -1.42 -18.24
C ILE A 216 -6.06 -0.89 -17.36
N ALA A 217 -5.92 0.33 -16.83
CA ALA A 217 -7.01 0.95 -16.07
C ALA A 217 -8.26 1.11 -16.96
N GLU A 218 -8.13 1.66 -18.17
CA GLU A 218 -9.24 1.78 -19.10
C GLU A 218 -9.89 0.43 -19.45
N GLU A 219 -9.09 -0.61 -19.66
CA GLU A 219 -9.60 -1.96 -19.92
C GLU A 219 -10.43 -2.52 -18.76
N ARG A 220 -10.12 -2.14 -17.52
CA ARG A 220 -10.75 -2.69 -16.30
C ARG A 220 -11.97 -1.90 -15.86
N VAL A 221 -11.97 -0.57 -15.98
CA VAL A 221 -13.03 0.30 -15.44
C VAL A 221 -13.65 1.25 -16.47
N GLY A 222 -13.16 1.22 -17.71
CA GLY A 222 -13.54 2.19 -18.75
C GLY A 222 -13.09 3.61 -18.40
N THR A 223 -13.75 4.61 -18.99
CA THR A 223 -13.40 6.04 -18.81
C THR A 223 -14.49 6.86 -18.12
N THR A 224 -15.73 6.35 -18.07
CA THR A 224 -16.90 7.10 -17.59
C THR A 224 -17.30 6.74 -16.16
N THR A 225 -17.04 5.51 -15.71
CA THR A 225 -17.32 5.06 -14.35
C THR A 225 -16.53 5.91 -13.35
N PRO A 226 -17.17 6.44 -12.28
CA PRO A 226 -16.45 7.12 -11.22
C PRO A 226 -15.46 6.18 -10.54
N ILE A 227 -14.20 6.62 -10.44
CA ILE A 227 -13.14 5.87 -9.77
C ILE A 227 -12.40 6.72 -8.75
N ASN A 228 -11.89 6.08 -7.71
CA ASN A 228 -10.87 6.66 -6.85
C ASN A 228 -9.49 6.20 -7.32
N VAL A 229 -8.52 7.11 -7.37
CA VAL A 229 -7.19 6.88 -7.94
C VAL A 229 -6.09 7.33 -6.98
N GLY A 230 -5.08 6.49 -6.79
CA GLY A 230 -3.83 6.85 -6.14
C GLY A 230 -2.68 6.60 -7.10
N VAL A 231 -1.86 7.61 -7.36
CA VAL A 231 -0.60 7.43 -8.10
C VAL A 231 0.54 7.41 -7.09
N ILE A 232 1.39 6.40 -7.20
CA ILE A 232 2.58 6.25 -6.36
C ILE A 232 3.86 6.40 -7.17
N HIS A 233 4.89 6.98 -6.58
CA HIS A 233 6.23 7.04 -7.16
C HIS A 233 7.31 6.75 -6.13
N ALA A 234 8.40 6.10 -6.55
CA ALA A 234 9.62 6.00 -5.75
C ALA A 234 10.69 6.91 -6.38
N ARG A 235 11.03 8.03 -5.75
CA ARG A 235 12.05 9.00 -6.20
C ARG A 235 11.87 9.43 -7.67
N ALA A 236 10.62 9.60 -8.10
CA ALA A 236 10.27 10.01 -9.46
C ALA A 236 9.04 10.94 -9.48
N PRO A 237 9.05 12.06 -8.72
CA PRO A 237 7.88 12.91 -8.53
C PRO A 237 7.37 13.52 -9.83
N GLU A 238 8.24 13.87 -10.77
CA GLU A 238 7.83 14.45 -12.06
C GLU A 238 7.07 13.43 -12.91
N VAL A 239 7.56 12.18 -12.98
CA VAL A 239 6.90 11.10 -13.72
C VAL A 239 5.58 10.71 -13.05
N GLY A 240 5.55 10.72 -11.71
CA GLY A 240 4.31 10.51 -10.95
C GLY A 240 3.28 11.61 -11.21
N ALA A 241 3.70 12.87 -11.26
CA ALA A 241 2.82 13.99 -11.58
C ALA A 241 2.26 13.91 -13.02
N GLU A 242 3.09 13.52 -14.00
CA GLU A 242 2.65 13.25 -15.36
C GLU A 242 1.61 12.12 -15.42
N MET A 243 1.83 11.02 -14.68
CA MET A 243 0.90 9.90 -14.58
C MET A 243 -0.44 10.32 -13.96
N LEU A 244 -0.42 11.10 -12.87
CA LEU A 244 -1.64 11.60 -12.25
C LEU A 244 -2.42 12.55 -13.18
N ALA A 245 -1.71 13.42 -13.91
CA ALA A 245 -2.34 14.29 -14.89
C ALA A 245 -3.02 13.47 -16.00
N GLY A 246 -2.34 12.45 -16.54
CA GLY A 246 -2.90 11.55 -17.54
C GLY A 246 -4.11 10.76 -17.03
N ALA A 247 -4.09 10.29 -15.78
CA ALA A 247 -5.23 9.61 -15.17
C ALA A 247 -6.45 10.55 -15.04
N ARG A 248 -6.23 11.79 -14.59
CA ARG A 248 -7.30 12.80 -14.46
C ARG A 248 -7.90 13.24 -15.79
N GLU A 249 -7.10 13.24 -16.86
CA GLU A 249 -7.58 13.55 -18.21
C GLU A 249 -8.39 12.39 -18.80
N ARG A 250 -7.98 11.14 -18.55
CA ARG A 250 -8.55 9.93 -19.18
C ARG A 250 -9.76 9.37 -18.44
N PHE A 251 -9.86 9.56 -17.12
CA PHE A 251 -10.86 8.90 -16.28
C PHE A 251 -11.71 9.91 -15.49
N ASN A 252 -12.96 9.52 -15.20
CA ASN A 252 -13.82 10.19 -14.23
C ASN A 252 -13.33 9.96 -12.79
N CYS A 253 -12.26 10.65 -12.41
CA CYS A 253 -11.67 10.54 -11.07
C CYS A 253 -12.51 11.30 -10.05
N GLN A 254 -13.18 10.59 -9.14
CA GLN A 254 -13.87 11.19 -8.00
C GLN A 254 -12.87 11.71 -6.97
N GLU A 255 -11.91 10.87 -6.59
CA GLU A 255 -10.77 11.26 -5.75
C GLU A 255 -9.47 10.85 -6.44
N SER A 256 -8.46 11.71 -6.37
CA SER A 256 -7.16 11.40 -6.92
C SER A 256 -6.02 12.12 -6.22
N TYR A 257 -4.96 11.39 -5.87
CA TYR A 257 -3.77 11.97 -5.25
C TYR A 257 -2.48 11.31 -5.76
N LEU A 258 -1.36 12.03 -5.56
CA LEU A 258 0.00 11.58 -5.82
C LEU A 258 0.71 11.45 -4.48
N THR A 259 1.48 10.38 -4.30
CA THR A 259 2.26 10.16 -3.08
C THR A 259 3.57 9.45 -3.38
N GLU A 260 4.56 9.63 -2.51
CA GLU A 260 5.79 8.84 -2.55
C GLU A 260 5.48 7.45 -1.98
N LEU A 261 5.82 6.40 -2.72
CA LEU A 261 5.68 5.00 -2.33
C LEU A 261 6.49 4.76 -1.06
N CYS A 262 5.89 4.39 0.07
CA CYS A 262 6.56 4.20 1.36
C CYS A 262 7.84 3.36 1.28
N ALA A 263 8.79 3.62 2.18
CA ALA A 263 10.10 2.98 2.20
C ALA A 263 9.98 1.46 2.36
N SER A 264 9.04 0.97 3.16
CA SER A 264 8.78 -0.46 3.34
C SER A 264 8.31 -1.16 2.07
N LEU A 265 7.63 -0.46 1.14
CA LEU A 265 7.32 -0.98 -0.19
C LEU A 265 8.46 -0.73 -1.19
N THR A 266 9.13 0.42 -1.12
CA THR A 266 10.28 0.77 -1.96
C THR A 266 11.44 -0.23 -1.79
N VAL A 267 11.61 -0.83 -0.61
CA VAL A 267 12.52 -1.97 -0.40
C VAL A 267 12.32 -3.09 -1.43
N HIS A 268 11.08 -3.32 -1.87
CA HIS A 268 10.71 -4.43 -2.76
C HIS A 268 10.62 -4.05 -4.22
N PHE A 269 10.39 -2.77 -4.55
CA PHE A 269 10.16 -2.31 -5.92
C PHE A 269 11.27 -1.39 -6.45
N GLY A 270 11.97 -0.72 -5.55
CA GLY A 270 13.12 0.12 -5.84
C GLY A 270 12.78 1.52 -6.36
N PRO A 271 13.77 2.43 -6.37
CA PRO A 271 13.66 3.76 -6.97
C PRO A 271 13.26 3.70 -8.45
N GLY A 272 12.54 4.71 -8.91
CA GLY A 272 11.98 4.80 -10.25
C GLY A 272 10.70 3.99 -10.44
N THR A 273 10.15 3.38 -9.40
CA THR A 273 8.82 2.74 -9.47
C THR A 273 7.74 3.79 -9.70
N ILE A 274 6.79 3.50 -10.58
CA ILE A 274 5.54 4.25 -10.76
C ILE A 274 4.40 3.25 -10.71
N GLY A 275 3.35 3.57 -9.97
CA GLY A 275 2.16 2.73 -9.86
C GLY A 275 0.87 3.53 -9.91
N LEU A 276 -0.18 2.85 -10.33
CA LEU A 276 -1.55 3.35 -10.39
C LEU A 276 -2.43 2.38 -9.60
N CYS A 277 -3.01 2.88 -8.52
CA CYS A 277 -3.96 2.19 -7.65
C CYS A 277 -5.35 2.75 -7.91
N PHE A 278 -6.35 1.91 -8.15
CA PHE A 278 -7.71 2.41 -8.43
C PHE A 278 -8.80 1.38 -8.12
N TYR A 279 -10.01 1.87 -7.88
CA TYR A 279 -11.22 1.06 -7.80
C TYR A 279 -12.46 1.88 -8.19
N GLU A 280 -13.50 1.18 -8.65
CA GLU A 280 -14.82 1.77 -8.95
C GLU A 280 -15.59 2.08 -7.66
N VAL A 281 -16.08 3.32 -7.54
CA VAL A 281 -16.80 3.82 -6.36
C VAL A 281 -18.11 3.06 -6.12
#